data_AF-A0AA50Q500-F1
#
_entry.id   AF-A0AA50Q500-F1
#
_cell.length_a   1.000
_cell.length_b   1.000
_cell.length_c   1.000
_cell.angle_alpha   90.00
_cell.angle_beta   90.00
_cell.angle_gamma   90.00
#
_symmetry.space_group_name_H-M   'P 1'
#
loop_
_entity.id
_entity.type
_entity.pdbx_description
1 polymer ?
#
loop_
_entity_poly.entity_id
_entity_poly.type
_entity_poly.pdbx_seq_one_letter_code
_entity_poly.pdbx_strand_id
1 'polypeptide(L)'
;MRHALYQLQQENRLSCQLARELVSLIETVPYQQNTLELKFLELLACTQQKNRSLILLMQIIESVDIESQRQRQYQFSQRLSLLICDWQQHREMNKLNQQFIPLLRHYLIESQALEQDFYQQIQQQIIATSALPDHNRRAQSQN
;
A
#
# COMPACT_ATOMS: atom_id res chain seq x y z
N MET A 1 -0.48 -10.05 -15.08
CA MET A 1 0.12 -10.53 -13.82
C MET A 1 1.33 -9.72 -13.38
N ARG A 2 2.49 -9.77 -14.07
CA ARG A 2 3.71 -9.02 -13.66
C ARG A 2 3.51 -7.51 -13.52
N HIS A 3 2.66 -6.91 -14.35
CA HIS A 3 2.36 -5.48 -14.29
C HIS A 3 1.72 -5.05 -12.96
N ALA A 4 0.77 -5.82 -12.41
CA ALA A 4 0.07 -5.45 -11.17
C ALA A 4 0.99 -5.53 -9.95
N LEU A 5 1.87 -6.55 -9.89
CA LEU A 5 2.87 -6.67 -8.83
C LEU A 5 3.90 -5.55 -8.90
N TYR A 6 4.38 -5.24 -10.11
CA TYR A 6 5.33 -4.14 -10.33
C TYR A 6 4.72 -2.78 -9.96
N GLN A 7 3.47 -2.56 -10.33
CA GLN A 7 2.74 -1.35 -9.97
C GLN A 7 2.57 -1.22 -8.45
N LEU A 8 2.20 -2.31 -7.77
CA LEU A 8 2.11 -2.34 -6.30
C LEU A 8 3.45 -2.00 -5.63
N GLN A 9 4.56 -2.51 -6.15
CA GLN A 9 5.92 -2.18 -5.66
C GLN A 9 6.24 -0.69 -5.80
N GLN A 10 5.90 -0.08 -6.94
CA GLN A 10 6.11 1.35 -7.15
C GLN A 10 5.25 2.19 -6.20
N GLU A 11 3.97 1.84 -6.08
CA GLU A 11 3.03 2.50 -5.17
C GLU A 11 3.50 2.38 -3.73
N ASN A 12 4.06 1.24 -3.31
CA ASN A 12 4.60 1.17 -1.98
C ASN A 12 5.82 2.07 -1.77
N ARG A 13 6.78 2.07 -2.69
CA ARG A 13 7.96 2.94 -2.59
C ARG A 13 7.54 4.40 -2.44
N LEU A 14 6.58 4.84 -3.25
CA LEU A 14 6.01 6.18 -3.18
C LEU A 14 5.35 6.44 -1.82
N SER A 15 4.48 5.53 -1.35
CA SER A 15 3.80 5.69 -0.06
C SER A 15 4.78 5.77 1.12
N CYS A 16 5.85 4.98 1.10
CA CYS A 16 6.92 5.03 2.11
C CYS A 16 7.67 6.35 2.05
N GLN A 17 7.97 6.84 0.84
CA GLN A 17 8.61 8.14 0.67
C GLN A 17 7.74 9.27 1.24
N LEU A 18 6.46 9.31 0.86
CA LEU A 18 5.50 10.30 1.36
C LEU A 18 5.36 10.24 2.88
N ALA A 19 5.30 9.04 3.47
CA ALA A 19 5.24 8.89 4.92
C ALA A 19 6.50 9.43 5.62
N ARG A 20 7.70 9.21 5.06
CA ARG A 20 8.95 9.80 5.61
C ARG A 20 8.99 11.31 5.46
N GLU A 21 8.58 11.84 4.31
CA GLU A 21 8.46 13.29 4.07
C GLU A 21 7.50 13.92 5.08
N LEU A 22 6.34 13.30 5.31
CA LEU A 22 5.36 13.76 6.30
C LEU A 22 5.93 13.76 7.72
N VAL A 23 6.62 12.70 8.15
CA VAL A 23 7.28 12.68 9.47
C VAL A 23 8.27 13.85 9.58
N SER A 24 9.13 14.04 8.58
CA SER A 24 10.11 15.14 8.57
C SER A 24 9.45 16.52 8.58
N LEU A 25 8.37 16.71 7.82
CA LEU A 25 7.61 17.98 7.78
C LEU A 25 6.90 18.27 9.11
N ILE A 26 6.40 17.26 9.80
CA ILE A 26 5.78 17.44 11.13
C ILE A 26 6.86 17.75 12.18
N GLU A 27 8.02 17.12 12.10
CA GLU A 27 9.11 17.36 13.06
C GLU A 27 9.78 18.73 12.85
N THR A 28 9.63 19.34 11.67
CA THR A 28 10.24 20.63 11.34
C THR A 28 9.25 21.78 11.57
N VAL A 29 9.59 22.67 12.50
CA VAL A 29 8.83 23.92 12.78
C VAL A 29 9.50 25.09 12.03
N PRO A 30 8.74 26.06 11.46
CA PRO A 30 7.28 26.21 11.49
C PRO A 30 6.55 25.29 10.50
N TYR A 31 5.36 24.82 10.90
CA TYR A 31 4.54 23.94 10.07
C TYR A 31 4.13 24.63 8.77
N GLN A 32 4.41 23.98 7.65
CA GLN A 32 3.86 24.36 6.35
C GLN A 32 2.49 23.70 6.15
N GLN A 33 1.44 24.27 6.75
CA GLN A 33 0.11 23.63 6.83
C GLN A 33 -0.45 23.18 5.47
N ASN A 34 -0.37 24.02 4.44
CA ASN A 34 -0.82 23.66 3.10
C ASN A 34 -0.01 22.50 2.52
N THR A 35 1.31 22.49 2.73
CA THR A 35 2.19 21.40 2.31
C THR A 35 1.83 20.10 3.04
N LEU A 36 1.59 20.16 4.35
CA LEU A 36 1.17 19.00 5.15
C LEU A 36 -0.15 18.43 4.65
N GLU A 37 -1.14 19.29 4.42
CA GLU A 37 -2.45 18.88 3.91
C GLU A 37 -2.34 18.19 2.54
N LEU A 38 -1.63 18.80 1.60
CA LEU A 38 -1.39 18.20 0.29
C LEU A 38 -0.69 16.84 0.43
N LYS A 39 0.36 16.74 1.25
CA LYS A 39 1.12 15.50 1.46
C LYS A 39 0.29 14.40 2.11
N PHE A 40 -0.61 14.75 3.03
CA PHE A 40 -1.55 13.79 3.61
C PHE A 40 -2.53 13.26 2.57
N LEU A 41 -3.06 14.12 1.71
CA LEU A 41 -3.95 13.71 0.62
C LEU A 41 -3.23 12.88 -0.44
N GLU A 42 -1.99 13.23 -0.79
CA GLU A 42 -1.14 12.42 -1.67
C GLU A 42 -0.92 11.01 -1.10
N LEU A 43 -0.61 10.91 0.20
CA LEU A 43 -0.45 9.63 0.86
C LEU A 43 -1.77 8.83 0.84
N LEU A 44 -2.91 9.46 1.15
CA LEU A 44 -4.21 8.80 1.13
C LEU A 44 -4.61 8.31 -0.28
N ALA A 45 -4.33 9.09 -1.31
CA ALA A 45 -4.55 8.66 -2.70
C ALA A 45 -3.65 7.46 -3.05
N CYS A 46 -2.39 7.48 -2.61
CA CYS A 46 -1.46 6.38 -2.80
C CYS A 46 -1.95 5.10 -2.10
N THR A 47 -2.49 5.20 -0.87
CA THR A 47 -3.01 4.03 -0.15
C THR A 47 -4.25 3.44 -0.81
N GLN A 48 -5.11 4.26 -1.40
CA GLN A 48 -6.26 3.81 -2.19
C GLN A 48 -5.83 3.08 -3.46
N GLN A 49 -4.83 3.60 -4.16
CA GLN A 49 -4.29 2.97 -5.35
C GLN A 49 -3.63 1.62 -5.03
N LYS A 50 -2.84 1.52 -3.94
CA LYS A 50 -2.29 0.23 -3.46
C LYS A 50 -3.40 -0.80 -3.22
N ASN A 51 -4.50 -0.39 -2.58
CA ASN A 51 -5.65 -1.26 -2.36
C ASN A 51 -6.26 -1.78 -3.66
N ARG A 52 -6.37 -0.93 -4.68
CA ARG A 52 -6.83 -1.36 -6.02
C ARG A 52 -5.88 -2.37 -6.65
N SER A 53 -4.57 -2.14 -6.59
CA SER A 53 -3.56 -3.07 -7.11
C SER A 53 -3.62 -4.43 -6.40
N LEU A 54 -3.82 -4.44 -5.07
CA LEU A 54 -4.01 -5.67 -4.30
C LEU A 54 -5.27 -6.42 -4.69
N ILE A 55 -6.40 -5.74 -4.89
CA ILE A 55 -7.65 -6.35 -5.37
C ILE A 55 -7.44 -7.01 -6.74
N LEU A 56 -6.75 -6.33 -7.66
CA LEU A 56 -6.43 -6.87 -8.97
C LEU A 56 -5.54 -8.12 -8.87
N LEU A 57 -4.60 -8.16 -7.92
CA LEU A 57 -3.78 -9.35 -7.68
C LEU A 57 -4.61 -10.51 -7.10
N MET A 58 -5.53 -10.25 -6.17
CA MET A 58 -6.43 -11.26 -5.61
C MET A 58 -7.32 -11.91 -6.68
N GLN A 59 -7.73 -11.16 -7.70
CA GLN A 59 -8.52 -11.70 -8.81
C GLN A 59 -7.75 -12.71 -9.69
N ILE A 60 -6.42 -12.72 -9.57
CA ILE A 60 -5.54 -13.52 -10.43
C ILE A 60 -4.84 -14.63 -9.64
N ILE A 61 -4.63 -14.42 -8.33
CA ILE A 61 -3.92 -15.32 -7.44
C ILE A 61 -4.72 -15.45 -6.15
N GLU A 62 -5.14 -16.66 -5.83
CA GLU A 62 -5.67 -16.98 -4.50
C GLU A 62 -4.51 -17.14 -3.52
N SER A 63 -4.24 -16.07 -2.76
CA SER A 63 -3.20 -16.06 -1.74
C SER A 63 -3.67 -15.34 -0.48
N VAL A 64 -3.56 -16.04 0.65
CA VAL A 64 -3.83 -15.51 1.99
C VAL A 64 -2.91 -14.33 2.31
N ASP A 65 -1.70 -14.31 1.75
CA ASP A 65 -0.74 -13.22 1.95
C ASP A 65 -1.23 -11.92 1.31
N ILE A 66 -1.85 -11.99 0.12
CA ILE A 66 -2.44 -10.83 -0.56
C ILE A 66 -3.63 -10.30 0.23
N GLU A 67 -4.49 -11.20 0.74
CA GLU A 67 -5.63 -10.82 1.57
C GLU A 67 -5.17 -10.14 2.87
N SER A 68 -4.19 -10.72 3.55
CA SER A 68 -3.59 -10.16 4.77
C SER A 68 -2.99 -8.78 4.50
N GLN A 69 -2.26 -8.62 3.39
CA GLN A 69 -1.68 -7.34 2.99
C GLN A 69 -2.76 -6.29 2.68
N ARG A 70 -3.83 -6.68 2.00
CA ARG A 70 -4.98 -5.81 1.74
C ARG A 70 -5.65 -5.37 3.03
N GLN A 71 -5.84 -6.26 3.99
CA GLN A 71 -6.47 -5.92 5.27
C GLN A 71 -5.65 -4.89 6.05
N ARG A 72 -4.34 -5.07 6.14
CA ARG A 72 -3.43 -4.09 6.76
C ARG A 72 -3.49 -2.73 6.04
N GLN A 73 -3.39 -2.75 4.72
CA GLN A 73 -3.45 -1.54 3.90
C GLN A 73 -4.78 -0.79 4.06
N TYR A 74 -5.89 -1.52 4.19
CA TYR A 74 -7.21 -0.96 4.45
C TYR A 74 -7.31 -0.32 5.85
N GLN A 75 -6.83 -1.02 6.89
CA GLN A 75 -6.83 -0.50 8.26
C GLN A 75 -6.00 0.79 8.37
N PHE A 76 -4.82 0.81 7.76
CA PHE A 76 -3.99 2.02 7.67
C PHE A 76 -4.74 3.15 6.96
N SER A 77 -5.29 2.88 5.77
CA SER A 77 -6.00 3.88 4.98
C SER A 77 -7.23 4.46 5.68
N GLN A 78 -8.01 3.63 6.39
CA GLN A 78 -9.14 4.09 7.19
C GLN A 78 -8.66 5.00 8.32
N ARG A 79 -7.65 4.55 9.09
CA ARG A 79 -7.15 5.33 10.21
C ARG A 79 -6.59 6.66 9.75
N LEU A 80 -5.79 6.65 8.68
CA LEU A 80 -5.24 7.87 8.07
C LEU A 80 -6.36 8.82 7.64
N SER A 81 -7.38 8.31 6.92
CA SER A 81 -8.51 9.14 6.48
C SER A 81 -9.24 9.79 7.65
N LEU A 82 -9.49 9.06 8.74
CA LEU A 82 -10.16 9.61 9.93
C LEU A 82 -9.34 10.73 10.57
N LEU A 83 -8.03 10.52 10.72
CA LEU A 83 -7.13 11.53 11.28
C LEU A 83 -7.05 12.78 10.39
N ILE A 84 -6.98 12.61 9.06
CA ILE A 84 -6.96 13.73 8.11
C ILE A 84 -8.24 14.55 8.24
N CYS A 85 -9.42 13.91 8.21
CA CYS A 85 -10.70 14.61 8.34
C CYS A 85 -10.78 15.41 9.65
N ASP A 86 -10.42 14.78 10.78
CA ASP A 86 -10.44 15.41 12.09
C ASP A 86 -9.45 16.59 12.18
N TRP A 87 -8.24 16.44 11.64
CA TRP A 87 -7.25 17.52 11.62
C TRP A 87 -7.63 18.66 10.68
N GLN A 88 -8.23 18.38 9.52
CA GLN A 88 -8.70 19.44 8.61
C GLN A 88 -9.81 20.29 9.24
N GLN A 89 -10.66 19.68 10.06
CA GLN A 89 -11.74 20.38 10.78
C GLN A 89 -11.24 21.25 11.92
N HIS A 90 -10.33 20.74 12.76
CA HIS A 90 -9.94 21.40 14.01
C HIS A 90 -8.58 22.13 13.94
N ARG A 91 -7.73 21.77 12.96
CA ARG A 91 -6.38 22.32 12.73
C ARG A 91 -5.48 22.31 13.98
N GLU A 92 -5.69 21.34 14.86
CA GLU A 92 -4.89 21.17 16.07
C GLU A 92 -3.51 20.58 15.75
N MET A 93 -2.47 21.42 15.78
CA MET A 93 -1.09 21.00 15.45
C MET A 93 -0.56 19.91 16.39
N ASN A 94 -1.03 19.85 17.63
CA ASN A 94 -0.64 18.81 18.60
C ASN A 94 -1.00 17.40 18.11
N LYS A 95 -2.08 17.26 17.31
CA LYS A 95 -2.49 15.98 16.73
C LYS A 95 -1.47 15.43 15.73
N LEU A 96 -0.71 16.31 15.07
CA LEU A 96 0.35 15.89 14.13
C LEU A 96 1.40 15.03 14.84
N ASN A 97 1.91 15.50 15.98
CA ASN A 97 2.90 14.77 16.77
C ASN A 97 2.29 13.59 17.54
N GLN A 98 1.09 13.74 18.08
CA GLN A 98 0.48 12.74 18.97
C GLN A 98 -0.16 11.56 18.21
N GLN A 99 -0.66 11.79 16.99
CA GLN A 99 -1.46 10.79 16.28
C GLN A 99 -0.87 10.44 14.91
N PHE A 100 -0.46 11.43 14.11
CA PHE A 100 0.08 11.16 12.77
C PHE A 100 1.49 10.56 12.81
N ILE A 101 2.42 11.12 13.60
CA ILE A 101 3.78 10.56 13.68
C ILE A 101 3.78 9.08 14.10
N PRO A 102 3.10 8.65 15.18
CA PRO A 102 3.07 7.24 15.55
C PRO A 102 2.48 6.35 14.46
N LEU A 103 1.40 6.79 13.81
CA LEU A 103 0.78 6.05 12.71
C LEU A 103 1.73 5.88 11.52
N LEU A 104 2.39 6.96 11.09
CA LEU A 104 3.32 6.96 9.96
C LEU A 104 4.58 6.13 10.26
N ARG A 105 5.13 6.22 11.47
CA ARG A 105 6.29 5.40 11.88
C ARG A 105 5.94 3.92 11.94
N HIS A 106 4.79 3.57 12.50
CA HIS A 106 4.32 2.19 12.51
C HIS A 106 4.15 1.65 11.09
N TYR A 107 3.52 2.41 10.19
CA TYR A 107 3.40 2.06 8.78
C TYR A 107 4.76 1.83 8.10
N LEU A 108 5.73 2.70 8.34
CA LEU A 108 7.08 2.55 7.77
C LEU A 108 7.79 1.28 8.24
N ILE A 109 7.67 0.94 9.52
CA ILE A 109 8.25 -0.28 10.10
C ILE A 109 7.59 -1.52 9.48
N GLU A 110 6.26 -1.57 9.48
CA GLU A 110 5.51 -2.72 8.93
C GLU A 110 5.77 -2.90 7.43
N SER A 111 5.75 -1.80 6.67
CA SER A 111 5.98 -1.85 5.22
C SER A 111 7.40 -2.31 4.88
N GLN A 112 8.41 -1.97 5.69
CA GLN A 112 9.78 -2.46 5.47
C GLN A 112 9.93 -3.94 5.83
N ALA A 113 9.36 -4.39 6.94
CA ALA A 113 9.53 -5.76 7.41
C ALA A 113 8.78 -6.80 6.56
N LEU A 114 7.57 -6.46 6.10
CA LEU A 114 6.66 -7.44 5.50
C LEU A 114 6.72 -7.48 3.98
N GLU A 115 7.08 -6.36 3.34
CA GLU A 115 6.89 -6.29 1.88
C GLU A 115 7.95 -7.02 1.07
N GLN A 116 9.20 -7.10 1.55
CA GLN A 116 10.24 -7.80 0.78
C GLN A 116 9.91 -9.29 0.62
N ASP A 117 9.51 -9.95 1.71
CA ASP A 117 9.12 -11.36 1.70
C ASP A 117 7.83 -11.57 0.90
N PHE A 118 6.84 -10.70 1.09
CA PHE A 118 5.58 -10.72 0.33
C PHE A 118 5.83 -10.68 -1.18
N TYR A 119 6.62 -9.72 -1.69
CA TYR A 119 6.84 -9.59 -3.12
C TYR A 119 7.57 -10.81 -3.71
N GLN A 120 8.52 -11.40 -2.98
CA GLN A 120 9.21 -12.60 -3.42
C GLN A 120 8.25 -13.79 -3.52
N GLN A 121 7.41 -14.01 -2.51
CA GLN A 121 6.43 -15.09 -2.49
C GLN A 121 5.41 -14.96 -3.63
N ILE A 122 4.83 -13.76 -3.83
CA ILE A 122 3.87 -13.54 -4.92
C ILE A 122 4.53 -13.66 -6.29
N GLN A 123 5.77 -13.21 -6.45
CA GLN A 123 6.51 -13.38 -7.70
C GLN A 123 6.73 -14.85 -8.05
N GLN A 124 7.07 -15.69 -7.06
CA GLN A 124 7.22 -17.14 -7.25
C GLN A 124 5.88 -17.80 -7.65
N GLN A 125 4.79 -17.42 -6.99
CA GLN A 125 3.45 -17.92 -7.32
C GLN A 125 3.04 -17.54 -8.75
N ILE A 126 3.28 -16.30 -9.19
CA ILE A 126 3.03 -15.87 -10.58
C ILE A 126 3.81 -16.74 -11.58
N ILE A 127 5.08 -17.02 -11.30
CA ILE A 127 5.92 -17.85 -12.17
C ILE A 127 5.35 -19.28 -12.24
N ALA A 128 5.00 -19.87 -11.10
CA ALA A 128 4.42 -21.21 -11.02
C ALA A 128 3.08 -21.32 -11.79
N THR A 129 2.19 -20.35 -11.63
CA THR A 129 0.90 -20.31 -12.36
C THR A 129 1.10 -20.12 -13.87
N SER A 130 2.12 -19.36 -14.29
CA SER A 130 2.45 -19.17 -15.71
C SER A 130 3.17 -20.37 -16.36
N ALA A 131 3.66 -21.32 -15.57
CA ALA A 131 4.39 -22.49 -16.03
C ALA A 131 3.52 -23.74 -16.19
N LEU A 132 2.22 -23.70 -15.85
CA LEU A 132 1.27 -24.76 -16.19
C LEU A 132 1.12 -24.81 -17.73
N PRO A 133 1.54 -25.89 -18.41
CA PRO A 133 1.39 -25.99 -19.85
C PRO A 133 -0.09 -26.10 -20.22
N ASP A 134 -0.46 -25.47 -21.32
CA ASP A 134 -1.68 -25.66 -22.13
C ASP A 134 -1.81 -27.11 -22.68
N HIS A 135 -1.55 -28.13 -21.87
CA HIS A 135 -1.54 -29.52 -22.33
C HIS A 135 -2.93 -30.14 -22.53
N ASN A 136 -4.02 -29.44 -22.16
CA ASN A 136 -5.37 -29.97 -22.34
C ASN A 136 -6.11 -29.47 -23.60
N ARG A 137 -5.48 -28.70 -24.49
CA ARG A 137 -6.14 -28.24 -25.74
C ARG A 137 -5.83 -29.05 -27.00
N ARG A 138 -5.02 -30.11 -26.94
CA ARG A 138 -4.69 -30.97 -28.10
C ARG A 138 -5.27 -32.38 -28.08
N ALA A 139 -6.02 -32.78 -27.05
CA ALA A 139 -6.55 -34.15 -26.93
C ALA A 139 -8.00 -34.32 -27.43
N GLN A 140 -8.66 -33.28 -27.96
CA GLN A 140 -10.06 -33.37 -28.45
C GLN A 140 -10.24 -33.13 -29.95
N SER A 141 -9.16 -33.10 -30.74
CA SER A 141 -9.25 -33.07 -32.20
C SER A 141 -8.68 -34.35 -32.81
N GLN A 142 -9.20 -35.51 -32.40
CA GLN A 142 -9.09 -36.79 -33.13
C GLN A 142 -9.97 -37.83 -32.43
N ASN A 143 -11.25 -37.86 -32.81
CA ASN A 143 -12.03 -39.06 -33.20
C ASN A 143 -13.49 -38.67 -33.38
#